data_AF-A0A0F9GGD2-F1
#
_entry.id   AF-A0A0F9GGD2-F1
#
_cell.length_a   1.000
_cell.length_b   1.000
_cell.length_c   1.000
_cell.angle_alpha   90.00
_cell.angle_beta   90.00
_cell.angle_gamma   90.00
#
_symmetry.space_group_name_H-M   'P 1'
#
loop_
_entity.id
_entity.type
_entity.pdbx_description
1 polymer ?
#
loop_
_entity_poly.entity_id
_entity_poly.type
_entity_poly.pdbx_seq_one_letter_code
_entity_poly.pdbx_strand_id
1 'polypeptide(L)'
;MKDMAVSSGDRSFMRRIGRYKAASHGAAAARHLALPVTDRLQRSWDLYLTYRSSQTIGTRRDDPSPFYERARRLGIYSSRT
;
A
#
# COMPACT_ATOMS: atom_id res chain seq x y z
N MET A 1 -23.46 -5.69 -17.43
CA MET A 1 -22.56 -5.13 -16.38
C MET A 1 -22.67 -3.62 -16.47
N LYS A 2 -23.02 -2.93 -15.39
CA LYS A 2 -22.95 -1.48 -15.34
C LYS A 2 -21.50 -1.17 -14.98
N ASP A 3 -20.73 -0.62 -15.91
CA ASP A 3 -19.41 -0.08 -15.61
C ASP A 3 -19.56 0.85 -14.41
N MET A 4 -18.99 0.47 -13.26
CA MET A 4 -18.86 1.39 -12.13
C MET A 4 -17.78 2.40 -12.50
N ALA A 5 -18.18 3.34 -13.37
CA ALA A 5 -17.34 4.44 -13.79
C ALA A 5 -16.96 5.23 -12.53
N VAL A 6 -15.65 5.27 -12.24
CA VAL A 6 -15.11 6.05 -11.13
C VAL A 6 -15.58 7.49 -11.27
N SER A 7 -16.31 7.99 -10.27
CA SER A 7 -16.90 9.32 -10.33
C SER A 7 -15.80 10.39 -10.38
N SER A 8 -16.16 11.59 -10.86
CA SER A 8 -15.27 12.76 -10.77
C SER A 8 -14.94 13.11 -9.30
N GLY A 9 -15.87 12.83 -8.39
CA GLY A 9 -15.68 12.96 -6.94
C GLY A 9 -14.61 12.01 -6.42
N ASP A 10 -14.69 10.72 -6.76
CA ASP A 10 -13.70 9.70 -6.35
C ASP A 10 -12.31 10.03 -6.89
N ARG A 11 -12.22 10.46 -8.16
CA ARG A 11 -10.95 10.91 -8.75
C ARG A 11 -10.36 12.11 -8.01
N SER A 12 -11.19 13.09 -7.67
CA SER A 12 -10.75 14.28 -6.94
C SER A 12 -10.31 13.95 -5.52
N PHE A 13 -11.03 13.04 -4.87
CA PHE A 13 -10.68 12.54 -3.54
C PHE A 13 -9.34 11.79 -3.54
N MET A 14 -9.14 10.86 -4.49
CA MET A 14 -7.88 10.12 -4.63
C MET A 14 -6.71 11.04 -4.97
N ARG A 15 -6.90 12.06 -5.82
CA ARG A 15 -5.88 13.09 -6.06
C ARG A 15 -5.51 13.83 -4.79
N ARG A 16 -6.48 14.17 -3.94
CA ARG A 16 -6.23 14.84 -2.66
C ARG A 16 -5.42 13.95 -1.71
N ILE A 17 -5.76 12.67 -1.60
CA ILE A 17 -4.98 11.68 -0.83
C ILE A 17 -3.55 11.58 -1.39
N GLY A 18 -3.42 11.46 -2.71
CA GLY A 18 -2.12 11.37 -3.38
C GLY A 18 -1.21 12.55 -3.06
N ARG A 19 -1.75 13.78 -3.09
CA ARG A 19 -1.01 14.99 -2.70
C ARG A 19 -0.56 14.95 -1.24
N TYR A 20 -1.46 14.54 -0.33
CA TYR A 20 -1.13 14.46 1.10
C TYR A 20 -0.04 13.43 1.38
N LYS A 21 -0.12 12.26 0.71
CA LYS A 21 0.86 11.19 0.81
C LYS A 21 2.21 11.58 0.20
N ALA A 22 2.21 12.26 -0.94
CA ALA A 22 3.43 12.79 -1.54
C ALA A 22 4.12 13.80 -0.61
N ALA A 23 3.35 14.72 -0.01
CA ALA A 23 3.88 15.70 0.94
C ALA A 23 4.44 15.02 2.20
N SER A 24 3.74 14.04 2.77
CA SER A 24 4.21 13.33 3.97
C SER A 24 5.48 12.51 3.69
N HIS A 25 5.57 11.86 2.53
CA HIS A 25 6.79 11.16 2.11
C HIS A 25 7.95 12.13 1.86
N GLY A 26 7.71 13.28 1.24
CA GLY A 26 8.72 14.32 1.05
C GLY A 26 9.27 14.82 2.40
N ALA A 27 8.40 15.11 3.36
CA ALA A 27 8.81 15.55 4.70
C ALA A 27 9.58 14.45 5.48
N ALA A 28 9.23 13.18 5.29
CA ALA A 28 9.95 12.06 5.90
C ALA A 28 11.33 11.86 5.25
N ALA A 29 11.42 12.00 3.92
CA ALA A 29 12.68 11.91 3.18
C ALA A 29 13.63 13.05 3.58
N ALA A 30 13.14 14.30 3.64
CA ALA A 30 13.94 15.44 4.08
C ALA A 30 14.50 15.23 5.51
N ARG A 31 13.66 14.76 6.44
CA ARG A 31 14.10 14.42 7.81
C ARG A 31 15.15 13.32 7.83
N HIS A 32 15.03 12.30 6.99
CA HIS A 32 16.02 11.23 6.91
C HIS A 32 17.36 11.73 6.32
N LEU A 33 17.31 12.55 5.27
CA LEU A 33 18.51 13.09 4.62
C LEU A 33 19.26 14.10 5.49
N ALA A 34 18.57 14.76 6.42
CA ALA A 34 19.18 15.65 7.41
C ALA A 34 19.99 14.91 8.49
N LEU A 35 19.87 13.57 8.59
CA LEU A 35 20.62 12.79 9.55
C LEU A 35 22.10 12.64 9.13
N PRO A 36 23.03 12.52 10.10
CA PRO A 36 24.39 12.06 9.84
C PRO A 36 24.41 10.79 9.00
N VAL A 37 25.45 10.62 8.17
CA VAL A 37 25.59 9.45 7.28
C VAL A 37 25.55 8.14 8.08
N THR A 38 26.19 8.11 9.25
CA THR A 38 26.21 6.96 10.17
C THR A 38 24.80 6.52 10.57
N ASP A 39 23.94 7.47 10.93
CA ASP A 39 22.59 7.20 11.43
C ASP A 39 21.67 6.75 10.28
N ARG A 40 21.90 7.28 9.07
CA ARG A 40 21.21 6.80 7.86
C ARG A 40 21.55 5.35 7.57
N LEU A 41 22.83 5.00 7.61
CA LEU A 41 23.31 3.64 7.36
C LEU A 41 22.78 2.66 8.41
N GLN A 42 22.82 3.04 9.69
CA GLN A 42 22.27 2.22 10.77
C GLN A 42 20.78 1.95 10.55
N ARG A 43 19.99 2.99 10.24
CA ARG A 43 18.56 2.84 9.96
C ARG A 43 18.29 1.95 8.76
N SER A 44 19.08 2.04 7.70
CA SER A 44 19.00 1.14 6.54
C SER A 44 19.32 -0.31 6.91
N TRP A 45 20.32 -0.51 7.77
CA TRP A 45 20.69 -1.83 8.28
C TRP A 45 19.58 -2.45 9.14
N ASP A 46 18.98 -1.67 10.05
CA ASP A 46 17.87 -2.12 10.89
C ASP A 46 16.65 -2.52 10.04
N LEU A 47 16.35 -1.76 8.99
CA LEU A 47 15.29 -2.11 8.03
C LEU A 47 15.62 -3.42 7.31
N TYR A 48 16.85 -3.59 6.84
CA TYR A 48 17.29 -4.84 6.23
C TYR A 48 17.10 -6.01 7.19
N LEU A 49 17.57 -5.90 8.45
CA LEU A 49 17.42 -6.95 9.45
C LEU A 49 15.96 -7.27 9.78
N THR A 50 15.10 -6.26 9.80
CA THR A 50 13.66 -6.41 10.05
C THR A 50 12.98 -7.18 8.92
N TYR A 51 13.33 -6.89 7.67
CA TYR A 51 12.64 -7.44 6.51
C TYR A 51 13.37 -8.62 5.85
N ARG A 52 14.60 -8.97 6.25
CA ARG A 52 15.34 -10.10 5.66
C ARG A 52 14.60 -11.43 5.80
N SER A 53 13.84 -11.64 6.88
CA SER A 53 13.01 -12.83 7.08
C SER A 53 11.70 -12.79 6.32
N SER A 54 11.18 -11.58 6.05
CA SER A 54 9.99 -11.36 5.21
C SER A 54 10.26 -11.49 3.71
N GLN A 55 11.53 -11.52 3.31
CA GLN A 55 11.96 -11.77 1.92
C GLN A 55 11.89 -13.23 1.49
N THR A 56 11.34 -14.14 2.31
CA THR A 56 10.78 -15.39 1.81
C THR A 56 9.49 -15.09 1.03
N ILE A 57 9.60 -14.30 -0.04
CA ILE A 57 8.53 -13.98 -0.99
C ILE A 57 7.96 -15.27 -1.58
N GLY A 58 8.74 -16.37 -1.60
CA GLY A 58 8.28 -17.70 -2.00
C GLY A 58 7.22 -18.35 -1.09
N THR A 59 7.02 -17.91 0.16
CA THR A 59 5.99 -18.48 1.05
C THR A 59 4.75 -17.60 1.18
N ARG A 60 4.74 -16.40 0.58
CA ARG A 60 3.54 -15.57 0.54
C ARG A 60 2.60 -16.13 -0.53
N ARG A 61 1.75 -17.07 -0.11
CA ARG A 61 0.56 -17.46 -0.86
C ARG A 61 -0.36 -16.24 -0.89
N ASP A 62 -0.17 -15.35 -1.87
CA ASP A 62 -1.15 -14.32 -2.21
C ASP A 62 -2.36 -15.02 -2.82
N ASP A 63 -3.06 -15.82 -2.01
CA ASP A 63 -4.36 -16.38 -2.37
C ASP A 63 -5.41 -15.32 -2.06
N PRO A 64 -6.00 -14.68 -3.08
CA PRO A 64 -7.03 -13.67 -2.85
C PRO A 64 -8.40 -14.30 -2.55
N SER A 65 -8.53 -15.64 -2.54
CA SER A 65 -9.80 -16.34 -2.31
C SER A 65 -10.53 -15.89 -1.04
N PRO A 66 -9.87 -15.70 0.13
CA PRO A 66 -10.55 -15.24 1.34
C PRO A 66 -11.16 -13.84 1.21
N PHE A 67 -10.56 -12.98 0.39
CA PHE A 67 -11.12 -11.67 0.07
C PHE A 67 -12.38 -11.81 -0.80
N TYR A 68 -12.30 -12.57 -1.89
CA TYR A 68 -13.44 -12.78 -2.80
C TYR A 68 -14.60 -13.53 -2.14
N GLU A 69 -14.33 -14.47 -1.24
CA GLU A 69 -15.35 -15.15 -0.43
C GLU A 69 -16.11 -14.20 0.50
N ARG A 70 -15.39 -13.27 1.16
CA ARG A 70 -16.05 -12.24 1.97
C ARG A 70 -16.88 -11.29 1.12
N ALA A 71 -16.35 -10.88 -0.03
CA ALA A 71 -17.06 -9.98 -0.92
C ALA A 71 -18.33 -10.64 -1.52
N ARG A 72 -18.31 -11.95 -1.80
CA ARG A 72 -19.51 -12.73 -2.17
C ARG A 72 -20.53 -12.80 -1.03
N ARG A 73 -20.10 -13.08 0.20
CA ARG A 73 -21.00 -13.11 1.39
C ARG A 73 -21.69 -11.76 1.66
N LEU A 74 -21.00 -10.66 1.38
CA LEU A 74 -21.53 -9.31 1.55
C LEU A 74 -22.37 -8.84 0.35
N GLY A 75 -22.60 -9.69 -0.66
CA GLY A 75 -23.35 -9.33 -1.87
C GLY A 75 -22.64 -8.31 -2.76
N ILE A 76 -21.37 -8.01 -2.51
CA ILE A 76 -20.55 -7.06 -3.29
C ILE A 76 -20.24 -7.65 -4.68
N TYR A 77 -20.10 -8.99 -4.76
CA TYR A 77 -20.08 -9.72 -6.03
C TYR A 77 -21.31 -10.63 -6.13
N SER A 78 -22.23 -10.31 -7.02
CA SER A 78 -23.28 -11.24 -7.45
C SER A 78 -22.75 -12.08 -8.61
N SER A 79 -22.66 -13.40 -8.45
CA SER A 79 -22.53 -14.33 -9.58
C SER A 79 -23.83 -14.27 -10.36
N ARG A 80 -23.86 -13.46 -11.41
CA ARG A 80 -24.97 -13.47 -12.36
C ARG A 80 -24.69 -14.59 -13.37
N THR A 81 -25.15 -15.79 -13.06
CA THR A 81 -25.60 -16.74 -14.11
C THR A 81 -26.86 -16.20 -14.74
#